data_AF-Q6BD32-F1
#
_entry.id   AF-Q6BD32-F1
#
_cell.length_a   1.000
_cell.length_b   1.000
_cell.length_c   1.000
_cell.angle_alpha   90.00
_cell.angle_beta   90.00
_cell.angle_gamma   90.00
#
_symmetry.space_group_name_H-M   'P 1'
#
loop_
_entity.id
_entity.type
_entity.pdbx_description
1 polymer ?
#
loop_
_entity_poly.entity_id
_entity_poly.type
_entity_poly.pdbx_seq_one_letter_code
_entity_poly.pdbx_strand_id
1 'polypeptide(L)'
;PVFAWVIAIAMMLGGCLAIYNLPISQYPPIAPPSISVTATYPGASAKTVEDSVVQIIEQKMTGLDRMLYMSATSDSSGQGALTLTFSPGTDPDVAWSKVQNKLQLAMPVLPEVVQRQGVTVSKSTRNYLMLVGLVSENPDVNQNDLSDYALSQIQPSLARVPGVGEVEAFGSQYAMRLWL
;
A
#
# COMPACT_ATOMS: atom_id res chain seq x y z
N PRO A 1 50.14 -15.50 -25.03
CA PRO A 1 49.52 -14.17 -25.27
C PRO A 1 48.08 -14.19 -25.81
N VAL A 2 47.80 -14.94 -26.89
CA VAL A 2 46.45 -14.99 -27.51
C VAL A 2 45.37 -15.51 -26.55
N PHE A 3 45.67 -16.57 -25.78
CA PHE A 3 44.73 -17.12 -24.80
C PHE A 3 44.31 -16.13 -23.71
N ALA A 4 45.25 -15.31 -23.22
CA ALA A 4 44.95 -14.26 -22.24
C ALA A 4 44.01 -13.19 -22.83
N TRP A 5 44.18 -12.83 -24.10
CA TRP A 5 43.27 -11.92 -24.82
C TRP A 5 41.86 -12.51 -24.97
N VAL A 6 41.75 -13.82 -25.25
CA VAL A 6 40.44 -14.49 -25.35
C VAL A 6 39.70 -14.43 -24.01
N ILE A 7 40.39 -14.71 -22.90
CA ILE A 7 39.79 -14.61 -21.55
C ILE A 7 39.39 -13.16 -21.24
N ALA A 8 40.25 -12.18 -21.55
CA ALA A 8 39.93 -10.77 -21.33
C ALA A 8 38.69 -10.34 -22.13
N ILE A 9 38.59 -10.73 -23.41
CA ILE A 9 37.43 -10.43 -24.25
C ILE A 9 36.18 -11.13 -23.73
N ALA A 10 36.27 -12.38 -23.31
CA ALA A 10 35.14 -13.11 -22.72
C ALA A 10 34.63 -12.45 -21.42
N MET A 11 35.54 -12.00 -20.54
CA MET A 11 35.18 -11.26 -19.33
C MET A 11 34.56 -9.90 -19.64
N MET A 12 35.12 -9.15 -20.60
CA MET A 12 34.54 -7.86 -21.01
C MET A 12 33.13 -8.04 -21.60
N LEU A 13 32.93 -9.07 -22.43
CA LEU A 13 31.62 -9.37 -23.01
C LEU A 13 30.59 -9.76 -21.94
N GLY A 14 30.99 -10.59 -20.97
CA GLY A 14 30.16 -10.91 -19.80
C GLY A 14 29.84 -9.68 -18.94
N GLY A 15 30.82 -8.80 -18.73
CA GLY A 15 30.66 -7.54 -17.99
C GLY A 15 29.69 -6.58 -18.68
N CYS A 16 29.82 -6.39 -20.00
CA CYS A 16 28.89 -5.58 -20.78
C CYS A 16 27.46 -6.14 -20.70
N LEU A 17 27.28 -7.46 -20.84
CA LEU A 17 25.96 -8.08 -20.75
C LEU A 17 25.35 -7.91 -19.35
N ALA A 18 26.17 -7.97 -18.29
CA ALA A 18 25.72 -7.73 -16.92
C ALA A 18 25.29 -6.28 -16.70
N ILE A 19 26.03 -5.30 -17.23
CA ILE A 19 25.68 -3.87 -17.13
C ILE A 19 24.30 -3.58 -17.73
N TYR A 20 23.95 -4.21 -18.86
CA TYR A 20 22.64 -4.00 -19.50
C TYR A 20 21.47 -4.69 -18.78
N ASN A 21 21.72 -5.79 -18.05
CA ASN A 21 20.66 -6.58 -17.42
C ASN A 21 20.53 -6.36 -15.91
N LEU A 22 21.52 -5.75 -15.26
CA LEU A 22 21.48 -5.50 -13.82
C LEU A 22 20.45 -4.40 -13.50
N PRO A 23 19.49 -4.67 -12.59
CA PRO A 23 18.60 -3.64 -12.09
C PRO A 23 19.39 -2.53 -11.41
N ILE A 24 19.08 -1.28 -11.75
CA ILE A 24 19.67 -0.10 -11.11
C ILE A 24 18.77 0.28 -9.92
N SER A 25 19.32 0.24 -8.71
CA SER A 25 18.64 0.67 -7.49
C SER A 25 19.54 1.60 -6.68
N GLN A 26 19.01 2.67 -6.09
CA GLN A 26 19.81 3.59 -5.28
C GLN A 26 20.38 2.93 -4.02
N TYR A 27 19.60 2.06 -3.39
CA TYR A 27 20.00 1.22 -2.26
C TYR A 27 19.33 -0.16 -2.38
N PRO A 28 19.96 -1.24 -1.90
CA PRO A 28 19.25 -2.50 -1.71
C PRO A 28 18.10 -2.30 -0.71
N PRO A 29 16.99 -3.06 -0.83
CA PRO A 29 15.88 -2.96 0.11
C PRO A 29 16.32 -3.49 1.49
N ILE A 30 16.81 -2.58 2.34
CA ILE A 30 17.20 -2.85 3.74
C ILE A 30 16.04 -2.66 4.72
N ALA A 31 14.94 -2.07 4.27
CA ALA A 31 13.78 -1.80 5.12
C ALA A 31 13.07 -3.12 5.48
N PRO A 32 12.74 -3.35 6.77
CA PRO A 32 11.92 -4.49 7.14
C PRO A 32 10.55 -4.40 6.46
N PRO A 33 10.02 -5.51 5.92
CA PRO A 33 8.73 -5.49 5.24
C PRO A 33 7.62 -5.21 6.25
N SER A 34 6.66 -4.36 5.85
CA SER A 34 5.52 -4.01 6.68
C SER A 34 4.21 -4.18 5.92
N ILE A 35 3.16 -4.59 6.61
CA ILE A 35 1.81 -4.76 6.08
C ILE A 35 0.90 -3.79 6.83
N SER A 36 0.14 -2.97 6.10
CA SER A 36 -0.88 -2.09 6.69
C SER A 36 -2.27 -2.68 6.48
N VAL A 37 -3.08 -2.63 7.53
CA VAL A 37 -4.51 -2.92 7.50
C VAL A 37 -5.25 -1.62 7.80
N THR A 38 -6.05 -1.14 6.87
CA THR A 38 -6.77 0.13 7.00
C THR A 38 -8.27 -0.13 6.96
N ALA A 39 -8.99 0.48 7.90
CA ALA A 39 -10.43 0.40 8.01
C ALA A 39 -11.01 1.81 8.21
N THR A 40 -12.24 2.01 7.76
CA THR A 40 -12.95 3.29 7.93
C THR A 40 -14.32 3.03 8.52
N TYR A 41 -14.62 3.72 9.61
CA TYR A 41 -15.91 3.78 10.28
C TYR A 41 -16.42 5.24 10.22
N PRO A 42 -17.18 5.59 9.16
CA PRO A 42 -17.69 6.95 8.98
C PRO A 42 -18.54 7.41 10.17
N GLY A 43 -18.23 8.59 10.71
CA GLY A 43 -18.97 9.22 11.82
C GLY A 43 -18.64 8.69 13.22
N ALA A 44 -17.67 7.77 13.35
CA ALA A 44 -17.21 7.27 14.64
C ALA A 44 -16.15 8.19 15.27
N SER A 45 -16.13 8.26 16.60
CA SER A 45 -15.03 8.90 17.33
C SER A 45 -13.78 8.02 17.31
N ALA A 46 -12.59 8.61 17.51
CA ALA A 46 -11.34 7.86 17.62
C ALA A 46 -11.42 6.72 18.66
N LYS A 47 -12.05 6.99 19.81
CA LYS A 47 -12.28 6.00 20.87
C LYS A 47 -13.16 4.83 20.37
N THR A 48 -14.20 5.14 19.61
CA THR A 48 -15.12 4.13 19.05
C THR A 48 -14.42 3.26 18.01
N VAL A 49 -13.63 3.87 17.11
CA VAL A 49 -12.82 3.15 16.12
C VAL A 49 -11.82 2.22 16.82
N GLU A 50 -11.15 2.72 17.85
CA GLU A 50 -10.19 1.96 18.64
C GLU A 50 -10.85 0.71 19.26
N ASP A 51 -11.90 0.92 20.06
CA ASP A 51 -12.51 -0.15 20.86
C ASP A 51 -13.30 -1.15 19.99
N SER A 52 -13.90 -0.70 18.88
CA SER A 52 -14.83 -1.52 18.07
C SER A 52 -14.24 -2.09 16.79
N VAL A 53 -13.09 -1.59 16.33
CA VAL A 53 -12.48 -2.01 15.06
C VAL A 53 -11.03 -2.40 15.28
N VAL A 54 -10.20 -1.44 15.68
CA VAL A 54 -8.75 -1.63 15.74
C VAL A 54 -8.37 -2.69 16.75
N GLN A 55 -8.90 -2.63 17.97
CA GLN A 55 -8.61 -3.60 19.02
C GLN A 55 -9.07 -5.03 18.65
N ILE A 56 -10.19 -5.16 17.95
CA ILE A 56 -10.70 -6.45 17.48
C ILE A 56 -9.75 -7.06 16.43
N ILE A 57 -9.30 -6.24 15.48
CA ILE A 57 -8.34 -6.68 14.46
C ILE A 57 -7.02 -7.05 15.16
N GLU A 58 -6.52 -6.20 16.06
CA GLU A 58 -5.28 -6.39 16.80
C GLU A 58 -5.24 -7.74 17.54
N GLN A 59 -6.31 -8.07 18.27
CA GLN A 59 -6.42 -9.33 19.01
C GLN A 59 -6.35 -10.57 18.10
N LYS A 60 -6.81 -10.46 16.84
CA LYS A 60 -6.74 -11.56 15.87
C LYS A 60 -5.38 -11.64 15.17
N MET A 61 -4.56 -10.60 15.22
CA MET A 61 -3.22 -10.55 14.62
C MET A 61 -2.12 -11.22 15.48
N THR A 62 -2.47 -12.34 16.10
CA THR A 62 -1.56 -13.13 16.92
C THR A 62 -1.04 -14.37 16.18
N GLY A 63 0.18 -14.80 16.53
CA GLY A 63 0.83 -15.97 15.94
C GLY A 63 1.31 -15.75 14.50
N LEU A 64 1.57 -14.50 14.12
CA LEU A 64 2.21 -14.17 12.85
C LEU A 64 3.71 -14.44 12.95
N ASP A 65 4.19 -15.29 12.06
CA ASP A 65 5.61 -15.67 12.00
C ASP A 65 6.50 -14.47 11.64
N ARG A 66 7.67 -14.37 12.29
CA ARG A 66 8.67 -13.32 12.09
C ARG A 66 8.17 -11.87 12.30
N MET A 67 7.02 -11.66 12.93
CA MET A 67 6.53 -10.32 13.29
C MET A 67 7.42 -9.73 14.39
N LEU A 68 7.93 -8.52 14.18
CA LEU A 68 8.75 -7.80 15.16
C LEU A 68 7.86 -7.02 16.13
N TYR A 69 6.99 -6.18 15.58
CA TYR A 69 6.09 -5.34 16.34
C TYR A 69 4.89 -4.95 15.48
N MET A 70 3.87 -4.46 16.16
CA MET A 70 2.64 -3.96 15.58
C MET A 70 2.34 -2.60 16.20
N SER A 71 1.88 -1.67 15.40
CA SER A 71 1.47 -0.34 15.83
C SER A 71 0.11 0.00 15.25
N ALA A 72 -0.77 0.55 16.07
CA ALA A 72 -2.10 0.96 15.66
C ALA A 72 -2.29 2.46 15.82
N THR A 73 -3.11 3.05 14.96
CA THR A 73 -3.52 4.45 15.04
C THR A 73 -5.01 4.55 14.72
N SER A 74 -5.73 5.25 15.58
CA SER A 74 -7.16 5.57 15.42
C SER A 74 -7.34 7.07 15.43
N ASP A 75 -8.09 7.61 14.48
CA ASP A 75 -8.31 9.03 14.35
C ASP A 75 -9.79 9.42 14.54
N SER A 76 -10.04 10.73 14.70
CA SER A 76 -11.39 11.27 14.84
C SER A 76 -12.11 11.45 13.50
N SER A 77 -11.46 11.14 12.37
CA SER A 77 -12.09 11.11 11.05
C SER A 77 -12.86 9.81 10.80
N GLY A 78 -12.68 8.83 11.71
CA GLY A 78 -13.26 7.51 11.61
C GLY A 78 -12.30 6.49 10.97
N GLN A 79 -11.04 6.85 10.73
CA GLN A 79 -10.02 5.99 10.14
C GLN A 79 -9.23 5.26 11.24
N GLY A 80 -9.07 3.95 11.04
CA GLY A 80 -8.20 3.10 11.84
C GLY A 80 -7.16 2.45 10.93
N ALA A 81 -5.89 2.49 11.35
CA ALA A 81 -4.80 1.86 10.63
C ALA A 81 -3.94 1.02 11.58
N LEU A 82 -3.60 -0.19 11.15
CA LEU A 82 -2.76 -1.14 11.88
C LEU A 82 -1.57 -1.49 11.00
N THR A 83 -0.36 -1.14 11.42
CA THR A 83 0.89 -1.48 10.73
C THR A 83 1.59 -2.62 11.46
N LEU A 84 1.84 -3.71 10.75
CA LEU A 84 2.58 -4.87 11.24
C LEU A 84 3.96 -4.89 10.57
N THR A 85 5.02 -4.84 11.36
CA THR A 85 6.39 -4.86 10.87
C THR A 85 7.02 -6.23 11.10
N PHE A 86 7.63 -6.78 10.05
CA PHE A 86 8.22 -8.11 10.06
C PHE A 86 9.75 -8.05 10.01
N SER A 87 10.39 -9.15 10.39
CA SER A 87 11.85 -9.26 10.38
C SER A 87 12.39 -9.19 8.95
N PRO A 88 13.59 -8.62 8.72
CA PRO A 88 14.26 -8.68 7.43
C PRO A 88 14.35 -10.11 6.88
N GLY A 89 14.23 -10.27 5.56
CA GLY A 89 14.22 -11.57 4.89
C GLY A 89 12.88 -12.32 4.93
N THR A 90 11.83 -11.73 5.52
CA THR A 90 10.46 -12.25 5.40
C THR A 90 9.91 -11.92 4.03
N ASP A 91 9.28 -12.90 3.36
CA ASP A 91 8.60 -12.67 2.09
C ASP A 91 7.34 -11.79 2.30
N PRO A 92 7.25 -10.60 1.66
CA PRO A 92 6.10 -9.70 1.81
C PRO A 92 4.77 -10.30 1.34
N ASP A 93 4.77 -11.17 0.32
CA ASP A 93 3.57 -11.84 -0.19
C ASP A 93 3.05 -12.88 0.79
N VAL A 94 3.96 -13.62 1.42
CA VAL A 94 3.61 -14.58 2.48
C VAL A 94 3.12 -13.85 3.73
N ALA A 95 3.77 -12.75 4.12
CA ALA A 95 3.31 -11.93 5.25
C ALA A 95 1.92 -11.35 4.97
N TRP A 96 1.71 -10.78 3.78
CA TRP A 96 0.43 -10.23 3.35
C TRP A 96 -0.70 -11.27 3.38
N SER A 97 -0.48 -12.46 2.78
CA SER A 97 -1.50 -13.53 2.78
C SER A 97 -1.82 -14.05 4.18
N LYS A 98 -0.82 -14.16 5.07
CA LYS A 98 -1.04 -14.53 6.49
C LYS A 98 -1.87 -13.47 7.23
N VAL A 99 -1.56 -12.19 7.05
CA VAL A 99 -2.33 -11.08 7.65
C VAL A 99 -3.76 -11.06 7.10
N GLN A 100 -3.93 -11.20 5.79
CA GLN A 100 -5.25 -11.30 5.15
C GLN A 100 -6.07 -12.46 5.73
N ASN A 101 -5.47 -13.64 5.87
CA ASN A 101 -6.15 -14.81 6.45
C ASN A 101 -6.59 -14.58 7.90
N LYS A 102 -5.77 -13.87 8.71
CA LYS A 102 -6.13 -13.50 10.08
C LYS A 102 -7.23 -12.43 10.11
N LEU A 103 -7.18 -11.46 9.20
CA LEU A 103 -8.20 -10.43 9.07
C LEU A 103 -9.57 -11.04 8.76
N GLN A 104 -9.64 -12.03 7.87
CA GLN A 104 -10.88 -12.73 7.54
C GLN A 104 -11.57 -13.37 8.75
N LEU A 105 -10.80 -13.78 9.78
CA LEU A 105 -11.35 -14.28 11.04
C LEU A 105 -11.89 -13.17 11.96
N ALA A 106 -11.43 -11.92 11.76
CA ALA A 106 -11.89 -10.75 12.49
C ALA A 106 -13.13 -10.11 11.85
N MET A 107 -13.25 -10.18 10.51
CA MET A 107 -14.31 -9.55 9.72
C MET A 107 -15.73 -9.74 10.27
N PRO A 108 -16.17 -10.93 10.70
CA PRO A 108 -17.55 -11.14 11.18
C PRO A 108 -17.87 -10.42 12.49
N VAL A 109 -16.86 -10.04 13.26
CA VAL A 109 -16.99 -9.38 14.57
C VAL A 109 -17.01 -7.86 14.39
N LEU A 110 -16.57 -7.34 13.24
CA LEU A 110 -16.55 -5.92 12.96
C LEU A 110 -17.98 -5.36 12.74
N PRO A 111 -18.23 -4.09 13.04
CA PRO A 111 -19.49 -3.43 12.71
C PRO A 111 -19.82 -3.54 11.21
N GLU A 112 -21.10 -3.76 10.89
CA GLU A 112 -21.56 -3.96 9.50
C GLU A 112 -21.22 -2.76 8.59
N VAL A 113 -21.22 -1.54 9.14
CA VAL A 113 -20.82 -0.32 8.41
C VAL A 113 -19.38 -0.41 7.92
N VAL A 114 -18.46 -0.92 8.74
CA VAL A 114 -17.04 -1.08 8.40
C VAL A 114 -16.86 -2.23 7.41
N GLN A 115 -17.58 -3.34 7.60
CA GLN A 115 -17.56 -4.45 6.65
C GLN A 115 -18.00 -4.01 5.25
N ARG A 116 -19.07 -3.20 5.16
CA ARG A 116 -19.58 -2.64 3.91
C ARG A 116 -18.62 -1.66 3.25
N GLN A 117 -17.91 -0.85 4.05
CA GLN A 117 -16.88 0.06 3.55
C GLN A 117 -15.65 -0.69 3.02
N GLY A 118 -15.43 -1.91 3.52
CA GLY A 118 -14.29 -2.74 3.19
C GLY A 118 -13.09 -2.42 4.07
N VAL A 119 -12.33 -3.46 4.39
CA VAL A 119 -11.03 -3.34 5.08
C VAL A 119 -9.94 -3.68 4.07
N THR A 120 -9.00 -2.78 3.88
CA THR A 120 -7.92 -2.93 2.90
C THR A 120 -6.66 -3.43 3.59
N VAL A 121 -5.97 -4.39 2.96
CA VAL A 121 -4.66 -4.88 3.39
C VAL A 121 -3.67 -4.59 2.28
N SER A 122 -2.69 -3.73 2.54
CA SER A 122 -1.67 -3.35 1.57
C SER A 122 -0.27 -3.61 2.12
N LYS A 123 0.68 -3.80 1.22
CA LYS A 123 2.10 -3.85 1.58
C LYS A 123 2.53 -2.42 1.86
N SER A 124 2.73 -2.10 3.14
CA SER A 124 3.10 -0.76 3.58
C SER A 124 4.52 -0.44 3.08
N THR A 125 4.56 0.32 1.98
CA THR A 125 5.78 0.93 1.46
C THR A 125 5.57 2.44 1.51
N ARG A 126 6.08 3.10 2.55
CA ARG A 126 5.90 4.54 2.76
C ARG A 126 6.81 5.40 1.85
N ASN A 127 6.98 5.01 0.59
CA ASN A 127 7.80 5.75 -0.37
C ASN A 127 6.99 6.02 -1.63
N TYR A 128 6.57 7.27 -1.82
CA TYR A 128 6.00 7.72 -3.10
C TYR A 128 7.12 7.83 -4.13
N LEU A 129 7.00 7.10 -5.25
CA LEU A 129 7.93 7.24 -6.38
C LEU A 129 7.76 8.58 -7.10
N MET A 130 6.50 9.03 -7.24
CA MET A 130 6.12 10.24 -7.96
C MET A 130 4.79 10.77 -7.42
N LEU A 131 4.62 12.08 -7.40
CA LEU A 131 3.33 12.73 -7.19
C LEU A 131 2.92 13.42 -8.49
N VAL A 132 1.70 13.12 -8.96
CA VAL A 132 1.12 13.71 -10.16
C VAL A 132 0.02 14.67 -9.74
N GLY A 133 0.20 15.96 -10.01
CA GLY A 133 -0.82 16.99 -9.76
C GLY A 133 -1.66 17.25 -11.01
N LEU A 134 -2.98 17.29 -10.84
CA LEU A 134 -3.91 17.76 -11.87
C LEU A 134 -4.29 19.21 -11.59
N VAL A 135 -4.24 20.05 -12.61
CA VAL A 135 -4.64 21.45 -12.56
C VAL A 135 -5.48 21.79 -13.78
N SER A 136 -6.46 22.67 -13.61
CA SER A 136 -7.28 23.22 -14.69
C SER A 136 -7.15 24.73 -14.72
N GLU A 137 -7.03 25.30 -15.91
CA GLU A 137 -7.13 26.74 -16.15
C GLU A 137 -8.58 27.20 -16.35
N ASN A 138 -9.52 26.26 -16.53
CA ASN A 138 -10.93 26.56 -16.67
C ASN A 138 -11.57 26.77 -15.28
N PRO A 139 -12.15 27.95 -15.00
CA PRO A 139 -12.82 28.25 -13.73
C PRO A 139 -14.06 27.40 -13.43
N ASP A 140 -14.67 26.78 -14.45
CA ASP A 140 -15.83 25.89 -14.28
C ASP A 140 -15.44 24.52 -13.72
N VAL A 141 -14.16 24.17 -13.73
CA VAL A 141 -13.64 22.89 -13.24
C VAL A 141 -13.08 23.09 -11.84
N ASN A 142 -13.76 22.54 -10.84
CA ASN A 142 -13.34 22.63 -9.46
C ASN A 142 -12.46 21.43 -9.04
N GLN A 143 -11.96 21.47 -7.81
CA GLN A 143 -11.12 20.39 -7.26
C GLN A 143 -11.83 19.03 -7.22
N ASN A 144 -13.14 18.99 -6.98
CA ASN A 144 -13.90 17.75 -6.95
C ASN A 144 -14.03 17.16 -8.36
N ASP A 145 -14.22 17.99 -9.39
CA ASP A 145 -14.23 17.55 -10.79
C ASP A 145 -12.90 16.90 -11.17
N LEU A 146 -11.78 17.54 -10.80
CA LEU A 146 -10.44 16.99 -11.05
C LEU A 146 -10.21 15.69 -10.26
N SER A 147 -10.68 15.62 -9.02
CA SER A 147 -10.55 14.42 -8.17
C SER A 147 -11.35 13.25 -8.73
N ASP A 148 -12.58 13.50 -9.18
CA ASP A 148 -13.41 12.49 -9.81
C ASP A 148 -12.80 11.99 -11.13
N TYR A 149 -12.30 12.90 -11.97
CA TYR A 149 -11.60 12.53 -13.20
C TYR A 149 -10.33 11.71 -12.92
N ALA A 150 -9.55 12.11 -11.91
CA ALA A 150 -8.36 11.37 -11.47
C ALA A 150 -8.70 9.93 -11.07
N LEU A 151 -9.72 9.77 -10.23
CA LEU A 151 -10.12 8.49 -9.66
C LEU A 151 -10.85 7.59 -10.66
N SER A 152 -11.63 8.15 -11.58
CA SER A 152 -12.45 7.39 -12.53
C SER A 152 -11.68 6.96 -13.79
N GLN A 153 -10.79 7.81 -14.30
CA GLN A 153 -10.10 7.57 -15.58
C GLN A 153 -8.59 7.29 -15.41
N ILE A 154 -7.91 8.05 -14.56
CA ILE A 154 -6.46 8.01 -14.45
C ILE A 154 -5.99 6.88 -13.53
N GLN A 155 -6.55 6.77 -12.32
CA GLN A 155 -6.14 5.79 -11.31
C GLN A 155 -6.20 4.34 -11.84
N PRO A 156 -7.29 3.87 -12.50
CA PRO A 156 -7.36 2.49 -13.00
C PRO A 156 -6.38 2.22 -14.14
N SER A 157 -5.99 3.26 -14.88
CA SER A 157 -5.01 3.15 -15.96
C SER A 157 -3.59 3.06 -15.40
N LEU A 158 -3.25 3.91 -14.43
CA LEU A 158 -1.94 3.89 -13.77
C LEU A 158 -1.71 2.63 -12.93
N ALA A 159 -2.75 2.17 -12.20
CA ALA A 159 -2.66 0.98 -11.36
C ALA A 159 -2.37 -0.32 -12.15
N ARG A 160 -2.53 -0.31 -13.47
CA ARG A 160 -2.24 -1.45 -14.36
C ARG A 160 -0.89 -1.37 -15.06
N VAL A 161 -0.14 -0.27 -14.89
CA VAL A 161 1.18 -0.12 -15.51
C VAL A 161 2.17 -1.06 -14.81
N PRO A 162 2.91 -1.91 -15.56
CA PRO A 162 3.92 -2.78 -14.96
C PRO A 162 4.95 -2.00 -14.14
N GLY A 163 5.13 -2.38 -12.88
CA GLY A 163 6.03 -1.70 -11.93
C GLY A 163 5.35 -0.70 -11.00
N VAL A 164 4.07 -0.37 -11.22
CA VAL A 164 3.27 0.41 -10.26
C VAL A 164 2.71 -0.52 -9.19
N GLY A 165 3.09 -0.29 -7.92
CA GLY A 165 2.63 -1.08 -6.78
C GLY A 165 1.27 -0.63 -6.26
N GLU A 166 1.10 0.68 -6.06
CA GLU A 166 -0.11 1.30 -5.51
C GLU A 166 -0.26 2.71 -6.09
N VAL A 167 -1.51 3.13 -6.33
CA VAL A 167 -1.84 4.49 -6.75
C VAL A 167 -2.83 5.08 -5.75
N GLU A 168 -2.34 5.99 -4.94
CA GLU A 168 -3.14 6.77 -4.01
C GLU A 168 -3.56 8.08 -4.68
N ALA A 169 -4.87 8.38 -4.66
CA ALA A 169 -5.42 9.61 -5.17
C ALA A 169 -5.83 10.53 -4.03
N PHE A 170 -5.41 11.79 -4.11
CA PHE A 170 -5.71 12.81 -3.12
C PHE A 170 -7.06 13.46 -3.44
N GLY A 171 -8.16 12.86 -2.98
CA GLY A 171 -9.52 13.34 -3.20
C GLY A 171 -10.55 12.24 -3.08
N SER A 172 -11.79 12.52 -3.50
CA SER A 172 -12.87 11.53 -3.55
C SER A 172 -13.60 11.59 -4.88
N GLN A 173 -14.14 10.46 -5.32
CA GLN A 173 -15.08 10.42 -6.45
C GLN A 173 -16.38 11.14 -6.10
N TYR A 174 -17.13 11.50 -7.13
CA TYR A 174 -18.48 11.98 -6.93
C TYR A 174 -19.35 10.94 -6.23
N ALA A 175 -20.13 11.43 -5.27
CA ALA A 175 -21.16 10.66 -4.59
C ALA A 175 -22.44 11.50 -4.56
N MET A 176 -23.60 10.85 -4.71
CA MET A 176 -24.89 11.51 -4.56
C MET A 176 -25.06 11.94 -3.10
N ARG A 177 -24.99 13.26 -2.84
CA ARG A 177 -25.18 13.83 -1.51
C ARG A 177 -26.60 14.37 -1.38
N LEU A 178 -27.41 13.73 -0.55
CA LEU A 178 -28.74 14.20 -0.15
C LEU A 178 -28.62 14.91 1.20
N TRP A 179 -28.74 16.23 1.20
CA TRP A 179 -28.78 17.04 2.42
C TRP A 179 -30.25 17.25 2.79
N LEU A 180 -30.68 16.64 3.90
CA LEU A 180 -32.03 16.76 4.45
C LEU A 180 -32.11 17.93 5.44
#